data_AF-A0A954F3X3-F1
#
_entry.id   AF-A0A954F3X3-F1
#
_cell.length_a   1.000
_cell.length_b   1.000
_cell.length_c   1.000
_cell.angle_alpha   90.00
_cell.angle_beta   90.00
_cell.angle_gamma   90.00
#
_symmetry.space_group_name_H-M   'P 1'
#
loop_
_entity.id
_entity.type
_entity.pdbx_description
1 polymer ?
#
loop_
_entity_poly.entity_id
_entity_poly.type
_entity_poly.pdbx_seq_one_letter_code
_entity_poly.pdbx_strand_id
1 'polypeptide(L)'
;MMLAVTLAAFAPLHEPSTSASLPGFEAAHGLEVQLFAESPMLFNPTAMDVDEEGRVWVTEGVNYRQWNGRNPGLHHGEGDRVVVLQDTDGDGVADSSTVFVQDKDLTAPLGIAVIDGAVYVSCSPNLFVYRDLDGDLKADEREVLLTGFGGFNHDHGLHSVVEHPSGDLLWCAGNAGPHLVEDRDGFHLRSGSMYNGGGPAH
;
A
#
# COMPACT_ATOMS: atom_id res chain seq x y z
N MET A 1 -29.25 -20.93 -19.10
CA MET A 1 -29.21 -19.64 -19.83
C MET A 1 -27.83 -19.08 -19.57
N MET A 2 -27.01 -19.03 -20.62
CA MET A 2 -25.58 -18.75 -20.58
C MET A 2 -25.41 -17.28 -20.96
N LEU A 3 -24.68 -16.51 -20.14
CA LEU A 3 -24.19 -15.20 -20.54
C LEU A 3 -22.72 -15.13 -20.15
N ALA A 4 -21.86 -15.41 -21.12
CA ALA A 4 -20.45 -15.03 -21.08
C ALA A 4 -20.36 -13.67 -21.77
N VAL A 5 -19.89 -12.65 -21.05
CA VAL A 5 -19.49 -11.38 -21.65
C VAL A 5 -17.98 -11.36 -21.58
N THR A 6 -17.33 -11.65 -22.70
CA THR A 6 -15.90 -11.42 -22.88
C THR A 6 -15.77 -10.09 -23.62
N LEU A 7 -15.40 -9.03 -22.91
CA LEU A 7 -15.02 -7.77 -23.53
C LEU A 7 -13.48 -7.68 -23.49
N ALA A 8 -12.82 -8.27 -24.49
CA ALA A 8 -11.40 -8.02 -24.71
C ALA A 8 -11.28 -6.80 -25.63
N ALA A 9 -11.22 -5.61 -25.05
CA ALA A 9 -10.73 -4.45 -25.78
C ALA A 9 -9.19 -4.54 -25.78
N PHE A 10 -8.62 -5.28 -26.73
CA PHE A 10 -7.21 -5.10 -27.06
C PHE A 10 -7.08 -3.76 -27.77
N ALA A 11 -6.70 -2.73 -27.02
CA ALA A 11 -6.00 -1.61 -27.63
C ALA A 11 -4.83 -2.21 -28.44
N PRO A 12 -4.51 -1.68 -29.65
CA PRO A 12 -3.32 -2.13 -30.35
C PRO A 12 -2.16 -1.95 -29.38
N LEU A 13 -1.46 -3.05 -29.05
CA LEU A 13 -0.18 -2.98 -28.36
C LEU A 13 0.66 -2.01 -29.18
N HIS A 14 0.88 -0.80 -28.65
CA HIS A 14 1.82 0.13 -29.22
C HIS A 14 3.12 -0.65 -29.36
N GLU A 15 3.69 -0.74 -30.56
CA GLU A 15 5.05 -1.27 -30.67
C GLU A 15 5.89 -0.44 -29.70
N PRO A 16 6.65 -1.05 -28.77
CA PRO A 16 7.42 -0.29 -27.80
C PRO A 16 8.31 0.65 -28.59
N SER A 17 7.99 1.95 -28.54
CA SER A 17 8.82 2.99 -29.13
C SER A 17 10.19 2.78 -28.54
N THR A 18 11.19 2.49 -29.38
CA THR A 18 12.56 2.15 -28.98
C THR A 18 12.96 2.85 -27.69
N SER A 19 12.87 2.10 -26.59
CA SER A 19 12.81 2.61 -25.23
C SER A 19 14.11 3.33 -24.90
N ALA A 20 14.02 4.58 -24.45
CA ALA A 20 15.14 5.18 -23.73
C ALA A 20 15.30 4.37 -22.42
N SER A 21 16.32 3.53 -22.35
CA SER A 21 16.59 2.74 -21.13
C SER A 21 16.77 3.68 -19.94
N LEU A 22 15.99 3.46 -18.87
CA LEU A 22 16.22 4.18 -17.62
C LEU A 22 17.64 3.91 -17.10
N PRO A 23 18.44 4.95 -16.78
CA PRO A 23 19.81 4.76 -16.31
C PRO A 23 19.86 3.82 -15.10
N GLY A 24 20.69 2.78 -15.19
CA GLY A 24 20.89 1.80 -14.12
C GLY A 24 19.93 0.60 -14.14
N PHE A 25 19.00 0.53 -15.09
CA PHE A 25 18.13 -0.63 -15.30
C PHE A 25 18.55 -1.41 -16.55
N GLU A 26 18.60 -2.73 -16.43
CA GLU A 26 18.74 -3.65 -17.56
C GLU A 26 17.45 -4.48 -17.66
N ALA A 27 16.62 -4.18 -18.66
CA ALA A 27 15.40 -4.93 -18.91
C ALA A 27 15.71 -6.28 -19.57
N ALA A 28 14.99 -7.34 -19.17
CA ALA A 28 15.06 -8.61 -19.88
C ALA A 28 14.48 -8.48 -21.30
N HIS A 29 14.90 -9.38 -22.20
CA HIS A 29 14.41 -9.36 -23.58
C HIS A 29 12.86 -9.41 -23.64
N GLY A 30 12.27 -8.43 -24.31
CA GLY A 30 10.81 -8.29 -24.44
C GLY A 30 10.14 -7.52 -23.30
N LEU A 31 10.90 -6.96 -22.36
CA LEU A 31 10.42 -6.05 -21.32
C LEU A 31 10.98 -4.64 -21.54
N GLU A 32 10.23 -3.66 -21.05
CA GLU A 32 10.61 -2.24 -21.00
C GLU A 32 10.51 -1.75 -19.55
N VAL A 33 11.33 -0.77 -19.19
CA VAL A 33 11.28 -0.10 -17.88
C VAL A 33 11.21 1.39 -18.13
N GLN A 34 10.14 2.02 -17.65
CA GLN A 34 9.87 3.45 -17.75
C GLN A 34 9.61 4.05 -16.37
N LEU A 35 9.90 5.34 -16.21
CA LEU A 35 9.57 6.07 -14.98
C LEU A 35 8.08 6.39 -15.00
N PHE A 36 7.32 5.80 -14.08
CA PHE A 36 5.89 6.09 -13.96
C PHE A 36 5.61 7.36 -13.14
N ALA A 37 6.24 7.51 -11.97
CA ALA A 37 6.06 8.68 -11.12
C ALA A 37 7.33 8.95 -10.29
N GLU A 38 7.55 10.21 -9.94
CA GLU A 38 8.64 10.62 -9.04
C GLU A 38 8.18 11.73 -8.07
N SER A 39 9.03 12.07 -7.10
CA SER A 39 8.76 13.21 -6.22
C SER A 39 8.66 14.51 -7.05
N PRO A 40 7.67 15.38 -6.77
CA PRO A 40 6.89 15.47 -5.53
C PRO A 40 5.54 14.75 -5.55
N MET A 41 5.23 13.90 -6.54
CA MET A 41 3.94 13.19 -6.61
C MET A 41 3.76 12.21 -5.45
N LEU A 42 4.87 11.64 -4.96
CA LEU A 42 4.93 10.76 -3.80
C LEU A 42 6.29 10.85 -3.11
N PHE A 43 6.37 10.35 -1.88
CA PHE A 43 7.57 10.28 -1.07
C PHE A 43 7.68 8.93 -0.34
N ASN A 44 8.86 8.32 -0.39
CA ASN A 44 9.20 7.10 0.33
C ASN A 44 8.14 5.96 0.19
N PRO A 45 7.85 5.48 -1.03
CA PRO A 45 6.89 4.41 -1.26
C PRO A 45 7.28 3.13 -0.51
N THR A 46 6.32 2.49 0.17
CA THR A 46 6.55 1.25 0.94
C THR A 46 5.80 0.04 0.37
N ALA A 47 4.58 0.25 -0.12
CA ALA A 47 3.77 -0.77 -0.79
C ALA A 47 2.87 -0.10 -1.83
N MET A 48 2.40 -0.88 -2.80
CA MET A 48 1.49 -0.40 -3.84
C MET A 48 0.48 -1.46 -4.26
N ASP A 49 -0.66 -1.02 -4.77
CA ASP A 49 -1.66 -1.85 -5.46
C ASP A 49 -2.29 -1.08 -6.63
N VAL A 50 -2.95 -1.79 -7.55
CA VAL A 50 -3.60 -1.21 -8.73
C VAL A 50 -5.08 -1.57 -8.73
N ASP A 51 -5.94 -0.56 -8.82
CA ASP A 51 -7.39 -0.79 -8.83
C ASP A 51 -7.94 -1.09 -10.23
N GLU A 52 -9.25 -1.34 -10.31
CA GLU A 52 -9.96 -1.65 -11.55
C GLU A 52 -10.00 -0.51 -12.58
N GLU A 53 -9.73 0.73 -12.13
CA GLU A 53 -9.61 1.91 -13.01
C GLU A 53 -8.17 2.11 -13.51
N GLY A 54 -7.23 1.27 -13.08
CA GLY A 54 -5.81 1.37 -13.42
C GLY A 54 -5.04 2.41 -12.62
N ARG A 55 -5.62 2.93 -11.52
CA ARG A 55 -4.94 3.89 -10.63
C ARG A 55 -3.95 3.13 -9.75
N VAL A 56 -2.78 3.72 -9.51
CA VAL A 56 -1.75 3.13 -8.64
C VAL A 56 -1.85 3.75 -7.25
N TRP A 57 -2.19 2.93 -6.27
CA TRP A 57 -2.31 3.32 -4.86
C TRP A 57 -1.02 3.00 -4.14
N VAL A 58 -0.48 3.95 -3.38
CA VAL A 58 0.84 3.84 -2.76
C VAL A 58 0.78 4.26 -1.30
N THR A 59 1.28 3.41 -0.41
CA THR A 59 1.54 3.81 0.98
C THR A 59 2.89 4.50 1.07
N GLU A 60 2.96 5.59 1.83
CA GLU A 60 4.18 6.31 2.11
C GLU A 60 4.69 5.99 3.51
N GLY A 61 6.00 5.74 3.66
CA GLY A 61 6.62 5.48 4.96
C GLY A 61 7.53 6.60 5.46
N VAL A 62 7.17 7.86 5.21
CA VAL A 62 8.03 9.02 5.48
C VAL A 62 8.44 9.08 6.96
N ASN A 63 7.51 8.77 7.87
CA ASN A 63 7.74 8.82 9.32
C ASN A 63 8.49 7.59 9.89
N TYR A 64 8.97 6.68 9.04
CA TYR A 64 9.71 5.49 9.48
C TYR A 64 10.97 5.85 10.28
N ARG A 65 11.06 5.29 11.50
CA ARG A 65 12.21 5.38 12.42
C ARG A 65 12.79 6.79 12.64
N GLN A 66 11.96 7.83 12.68
CA GLN A 66 12.45 9.20 12.90
C GLN A 66 12.89 9.50 14.35
N TRP A 67 12.72 8.56 15.28
CA TRP A 67 13.17 8.72 16.66
C TRP A 67 14.70 8.90 16.76
N ASN A 68 15.13 9.69 17.75
CA ASN A 68 16.54 10.01 18.03
C ASN A 68 17.34 10.51 16.81
N GLY A 69 16.68 11.18 15.86
CA GLY A 69 17.33 11.79 14.69
C GLY A 69 17.86 10.78 13.67
N ARG A 70 17.41 9.52 13.70
CA ARG A 70 17.83 8.47 12.75
C ARG A 70 17.43 8.76 11.31
N ASN A 71 16.36 9.53 11.10
CA ASN A 71 15.91 9.96 9.79
C ASN A 71 15.44 11.43 9.87
N PRO A 72 16.36 12.41 9.70
CA PRO A 72 16.06 13.84 9.83
C PRO A 72 15.45 14.44 8.55
N GLY A 73 14.97 13.60 7.62
CA GLY A 73 14.43 14.01 6.34
C GLY A 73 13.04 14.65 6.44
N LEU A 74 12.23 14.44 5.41
CA LEU A 74 10.83 14.86 5.40
C LEU A 74 10.07 14.24 6.58
N HIS A 75 9.16 15.00 7.19
CA HIS A 75 8.29 14.53 8.27
C HIS A 75 6.84 14.94 7.98
N HIS A 76 5.91 14.03 8.21
CA HIS A 76 4.49 14.30 8.09
C HIS A 76 3.85 14.35 9.49
N GLY A 77 3.60 15.57 10.00
CA GLY A 77 3.09 15.78 11.35
C GLY A 77 1.67 15.26 11.61
N GLU A 78 0.87 15.10 10.56
CA GLU A 78 -0.48 14.51 10.63
C GLU A 78 -0.48 13.00 10.34
N GLY A 79 0.70 12.36 10.35
CA GLY A 79 0.88 10.95 10.02
C GLY A 79 1.23 10.70 8.56
N ASP A 80 1.59 9.45 8.26
CA ASP A 80 1.90 9.01 6.90
C ASP A 80 0.62 8.90 6.03
N ARG A 81 0.81 8.68 4.72
CA ARG A 81 -0.24 8.86 3.72
C ARG A 81 -0.43 7.63 2.85
N VAL A 82 -1.62 7.53 2.27
CA VAL A 82 -1.86 6.78 1.03
C VAL A 82 -2.10 7.81 -0.07
N VAL A 83 -1.40 7.64 -1.19
CA VAL A 83 -1.53 8.48 -2.37
C VAL A 83 -2.00 7.66 -3.56
N VAL A 84 -2.79 8.28 -4.44
CA VAL A 84 -3.34 7.69 -5.66
C VAL A 84 -2.70 8.40 -6.84
N LEU A 85 -2.00 7.65 -7.67
CA LEU A 85 -1.35 8.12 -8.89
C LEU A 85 -2.19 7.69 -10.09
N GLN A 86 -2.40 8.63 -11.02
CA GLN A 86 -3.18 8.38 -12.23
C GLN A 86 -2.39 8.82 -13.45
N ASP A 87 -2.50 8.02 -14.51
CA ASP A 87 -2.15 8.36 -15.88
C ASP A 87 -3.47 8.57 -16.63
N THR A 88 -3.80 9.82 -16.96
CA THR A 88 -5.10 10.17 -17.56
C THR A 88 -5.06 10.26 -19.08
N ASP A 89 -3.88 10.22 -19.69
CA ASP A 89 -3.69 10.26 -21.14
C ASP A 89 -3.19 8.94 -21.75
N GLY A 90 -2.81 7.98 -20.91
CA GLY A 90 -2.44 6.61 -21.26
C GLY A 90 -1.03 6.49 -21.85
N ASP A 91 -0.13 7.44 -21.55
CA ASP A 91 1.24 7.45 -22.05
C ASP A 91 2.23 6.62 -21.19
N GLY A 92 1.74 6.01 -20.11
CA GLY A 92 2.54 5.21 -19.18
C GLY A 92 3.27 6.05 -18.12
N VAL A 93 2.92 7.33 -17.98
CA VAL A 93 3.45 8.25 -16.96
C VAL A 93 2.30 8.85 -16.17
N ALA A 94 2.42 8.85 -14.84
CA ALA A 94 1.43 9.49 -14.00
C ALA A 94 1.45 11.02 -14.20
N ASP A 95 0.28 11.62 -14.36
CA ASP A 95 0.07 13.06 -14.51
C ASP A 95 -0.66 13.69 -13.30
N SER A 96 -1.23 12.85 -12.43
CA SER A 96 -1.99 13.27 -11.25
C SER A 96 -1.57 12.49 -10.00
N SER A 97 -1.59 13.19 -8.87
CA SER A 97 -1.39 12.61 -7.53
C SER A 97 -2.39 13.20 -6.55
N THR A 98 -3.16 12.33 -5.90
CA THR A 98 -4.15 12.68 -4.89
C THR A 98 -3.79 12.01 -3.57
N VAL A 99 -3.74 12.78 -2.47
CA VAL A 99 -3.66 12.19 -1.13
C VAL A 99 -5.03 11.66 -0.75
N PHE A 100 -5.18 10.34 -0.77
CA PHE A 100 -6.44 9.68 -0.42
C PHE A 100 -6.71 9.73 1.08
N VAL A 101 -5.69 9.43 1.88
CA VAL A 101 -5.77 9.57 3.34
C VAL A 101 -4.42 10.01 3.91
N GLN A 102 -4.48 10.86 4.92
CA GLN A 102 -3.37 11.17 5.81
C GLN A 102 -3.88 10.99 7.25
N ASP A 103 -3.29 10.07 7.99
CA ASP A 103 -3.83 9.60 9.27
C ASP A 103 -2.71 9.46 10.31
N LYS A 104 -2.93 10.03 11.51
CA LYS A 104 -1.97 10.03 12.63
C LYS A 104 -1.59 8.63 13.09
N ASP A 105 -2.47 7.66 12.89
CA ASP A 105 -2.21 6.26 13.25
C ASP A 105 -1.46 5.51 12.13
N LEU A 106 -1.25 6.13 10.97
CA LEU A 106 -0.31 5.65 9.96
C LEU A 106 1.09 6.15 10.28
N THR A 107 1.95 5.23 10.69
CA THR A 107 3.38 5.46 10.86
C THR A 107 4.13 4.30 10.23
N ALA A 108 4.66 4.54 9.04
CA ALA A 108 5.25 3.56 8.14
C ALA A 108 4.30 2.38 7.83
N PRO A 109 3.13 2.62 7.18
CA PRO A 109 2.32 1.55 6.60
C PRO A 109 3.16 0.72 5.62
N LEU A 110 3.05 -0.61 5.67
CA LEU A 110 3.90 -1.55 4.91
C LEU A 110 3.11 -2.50 4.00
N GLY A 111 1.80 -2.31 3.86
CA GLY A 111 0.97 -3.09 2.95
C GLY A 111 -0.29 -2.33 2.58
N ILE A 112 -0.76 -2.57 1.36
CA ILE A 112 -1.99 -2.01 0.82
C ILE A 112 -2.66 -3.06 -0.07
N ALA A 113 -3.99 -3.11 -0.04
CA ALA A 113 -4.82 -3.79 -1.04
C ALA A 113 -6.09 -2.97 -1.31
N VAL A 114 -6.47 -2.83 -2.58
CA VAL A 114 -7.69 -2.16 -3.03
C VAL A 114 -8.64 -3.21 -3.59
N ILE A 115 -9.68 -3.51 -2.81
CA ILE A 115 -10.61 -4.62 -3.10
C ILE A 115 -12.04 -4.08 -2.97
N ASP A 116 -12.82 -4.16 -4.05
CA ASP A 116 -14.25 -3.79 -4.08
C ASP A 116 -14.56 -2.42 -3.42
N GLY A 117 -13.76 -1.40 -3.74
CA GLY A 117 -13.91 -0.04 -3.22
C GLY A 117 -13.44 0.17 -1.77
N ALA A 118 -12.90 -0.86 -1.12
CA ALA A 118 -12.27 -0.76 0.19
C ALA A 118 -10.74 -0.79 0.06
N VAL A 119 -10.07 0.09 0.81
CA VAL A 119 -8.61 0.21 0.84
C VAL A 119 -8.11 -0.32 2.17
N TYR A 120 -7.53 -1.52 2.14
CA TYR A 120 -6.94 -2.18 3.29
C TYR A 120 -5.51 -1.70 3.46
N VAL A 121 -5.14 -1.22 4.63
CA VAL A 121 -3.79 -0.69 4.90
C VAL A 121 -3.20 -1.35 6.13
N SER A 122 -2.09 -2.05 5.91
CA SER A 122 -1.33 -2.71 6.97
C SER A 122 -0.38 -1.73 7.64
N CYS A 123 -0.63 -1.43 8.92
CA CYS A 123 0.21 -0.55 9.72
C CYS A 123 0.14 -0.95 11.19
N SER A 124 1.12 -1.75 11.66
CA SER A 124 1.17 -2.23 13.04
C SER A 124 0.90 -1.11 14.06
N PRO A 125 -0.07 -1.30 14.98
CA PRO A 125 -0.67 -2.57 15.36
C PRO A 125 -1.93 -2.98 14.60
N ASN A 126 -2.31 -2.22 13.57
CA ASN A 126 -3.64 -2.29 12.97
C ASN A 126 -3.59 -2.71 11.50
N LEU A 127 -4.62 -3.44 11.07
CA LEU A 127 -5.05 -3.50 9.69
C LEU A 127 -6.23 -2.54 9.58
N PHE A 128 -6.04 -1.42 8.88
CA PHE A 128 -7.08 -0.43 8.63
C PHE A 128 -7.88 -0.77 7.39
N VAL A 129 -9.13 -0.32 7.34
CA VAL A 129 -9.95 -0.26 6.13
C VAL A 129 -10.45 1.16 5.98
N TYR A 130 -10.16 1.75 4.83
CA TYR A 130 -10.68 3.06 4.42
C TYR A 130 -11.64 2.89 3.24
N ARG A 131 -12.63 3.76 3.12
CA ARG A 131 -13.58 3.77 2.00
C ARG A 131 -13.82 5.19 1.51
N ASP A 132 -13.90 5.33 0.20
CA ASP A 132 -14.43 6.50 -0.50
C ASP A 132 -15.90 6.24 -0.80
N LEU A 133 -16.81 7.09 -0.32
CA LEU A 133 -18.25 6.94 -0.48
C LEU A 133 -18.83 7.87 -1.55
N ASP A 134 -18.09 8.91 -1.95
CA ASP A 134 -18.57 9.91 -2.90
C ASP A 134 -17.77 9.99 -4.21
N GLY A 135 -16.68 9.23 -4.31
CA GLY A 135 -15.84 9.09 -5.50
C GLY A 135 -14.87 10.24 -5.70
N ASP A 136 -14.57 11.03 -4.67
CA ASP A 136 -13.65 12.18 -4.75
C ASP A 136 -12.18 11.82 -4.51
N LEU A 137 -11.87 10.52 -4.37
CA LEU A 137 -10.57 9.98 -4.01
C LEU A 137 -10.07 10.46 -2.65
N LYS A 138 -10.97 10.60 -1.67
CA LYS A 138 -10.63 10.75 -0.26
C LYS A 138 -11.36 9.73 0.60
N ALA A 139 -10.71 9.34 1.68
CA ALA A 139 -11.33 8.45 2.66
C ALA A 139 -12.42 9.18 3.45
N ASP A 140 -13.66 8.70 3.34
CA ASP A 140 -14.81 9.14 4.13
C ASP A 140 -15.01 8.30 5.39
N GLU A 141 -14.70 7.00 5.29
CA GLU A 141 -14.78 6.06 6.40
C GLU A 141 -13.42 5.49 6.75
N ARG A 142 -13.29 5.15 8.04
CA ARG A 142 -12.13 4.50 8.61
C ARG A 142 -12.57 3.46 9.63
N GLU A 143 -12.01 2.27 9.50
CA GLU A 143 -12.22 1.14 10.39
C GLU A 143 -10.87 0.50 10.78
N VAL A 144 -10.77 0.03 12.02
CA VAL A 144 -9.73 -0.93 12.41
C VAL A 144 -10.33 -2.33 12.28
N LEU A 145 -9.97 -3.05 11.22
CA LEU A 145 -10.49 -4.39 10.96
C LEU A 145 -9.86 -5.41 11.92
N LEU A 146 -8.54 -5.34 12.07
CA LEU A 146 -7.76 -6.13 13.02
C LEU A 146 -6.83 -5.21 13.80
N THR A 147 -6.64 -5.48 15.08
CA THR A 147 -5.61 -4.83 15.91
C THR A 147 -4.78 -5.86 16.66
N GLY A 148 -3.72 -5.43 17.34
CA GLY A 148 -2.90 -6.29 18.21
C GLY A 148 -1.68 -6.91 17.54
N PHE A 149 -1.31 -6.46 16.33
CA PHE A 149 -0.04 -6.83 15.73
C PHE A 149 1.13 -6.14 16.46
N GLY A 150 2.19 -6.88 16.79
CA GLY A 150 3.47 -6.30 17.23
C GLY A 150 4.21 -5.58 16.09
N GLY A 151 5.45 -5.16 16.35
CA GLY A 151 6.31 -4.53 15.34
C GLY A 151 5.92 -3.08 14.98
N PHE A 152 5.48 -2.31 15.98
CA PHE A 152 5.19 -0.88 15.86
C PHE A 152 6.35 -0.11 15.21
N ASN A 153 6.08 0.59 14.10
CA ASN A 153 7.08 1.36 13.34
C ASN A 153 8.37 0.54 13.08
N HIS A 154 8.20 -0.72 12.66
CA HIS A 154 9.30 -1.67 12.44
C HIS A 154 9.04 -2.49 11.17
N ASP A 155 10.08 -2.68 10.36
CA ASP A 155 10.11 -3.55 9.17
C ASP A 155 9.77 -5.04 9.43
N HIS A 156 9.56 -5.44 10.69
CA HIS A 156 9.16 -6.80 11.09
C HIS A 156 7.71 -6.84 11.62
N GLY A 157 6.93 -5.77 11.39
CA GLY A 157 5.50 -5.66 11.76
C GLY A 157 4.55 -6.33 10.76
N LEU A 158 3.33 -5.82 10.64
CA LEU A 158 2.33 -6.23 9.65
C LEU A 158 2.69 -5.69 8.26
N HIS A 159 2.59 -6.54 7.23
CA HIS A 159 2.96 -6.27 5.83
C HIS A 159 1.80 -6.61 4.89
N SER A 160 2.07 -7.16 3.70
CA SER A 160 1.11 -7.47 2.64
C SER A 160 -0.21 -8.00 3.17
N VAL A 161 -1.29 -7.44 2.64
CA VAL A 161 -2.66 -7.95 2.69
C VAL A 161 -3.09 -8.20 1.25
N VAL A 162 -3.76 -9.32 0.97
CA VAL A 162 -4.26 -9.68 -0.36
C VAL A 162 -5.56 -10.45 -0.25
N GLU A 163 -6.40 -10.39 -1.27
CA GLU A 163 -7.57 -11.27 -1.38
C GLU A 163 -7.19 -12.62 -1.99
N HIS A 164 -7.65 -13.71 -1.37
CA HIS A 164 -7.63 -15.03 -1.98
C HIS A 164 -8.91 -15.25 -2.81
N PRO A 165 -8.89 -15.99 -3.93
CA PRO A 165 -10.09 -16.25 -4.75
C PRO A 165 -11.29 -16.93 -4.05
N SER A 166 -11.15 -17.36 -2.79
CA SER A 166 -12.27 -17.81 -1.95
C SER A 166 -13.04 -16.65 -1.29
N GLY A 167 -12.52 -15.42 -1.34
CA GLY A 167 -12.98 -14.27 -0.57
C GLY A 167 -12.29 -14.13 0.79
N ASP A 168 -11.31 -14.97 1.12
CA ASP A 168 -10.53 -14.84 2.35
C ASP A 168 -9.46 -13.75 2.20
N LEU A 169 -9.31 -12.89 3.21
CA LEU A 169 -8.15 -12.00 3.30
C LEU A 169 -6.95 -12.77 3.84
N LEU A 170 -5.82 -12.66 3.15
CA LEU A 170 -4.53 -13.17 3.60
C LEU A 170 -3.65 -11.99 3.98
N TRP A 171 -3.00 -12.07 5.14
CA TRP A 171 -2.01 -11.08 5.55
C TRP A 171 -0.75 -11.75 6.09
N CYS A 172 0.37 -11.03 6.03
CA CYS A 172 1.64 -11.49 6.62
C CYS A 172 2.14 -10.52 7.69
N ALA A 173 2.72 -11.06 8.75
CA ALA A 173 3.41 -10.29 9.78
C ALA A 173 4.79 -10.89 10.02
N GLY A 174 5.79 -10.02 10.23
CA GLY A 174 7.13 -10.41 10.60
C GLY A 174 7.19 -10.99 12.01
N ASN A 175 8.40 -11.30 12.47
CA ASN A 175 8.58 -11.99 13.75
C ASN A 175 8.58 -11.08 14.98
N ALA A 176 8.34 -9.76 14.82
CA ALA A 176 8.32 -8.79 15.92
C ALA A 176 7.01 -8.83 16.72
N GLY A 177 6.61 -10.04 17.13
CA GLY A 177 5.50 -10.27 18.03
C GLY A 177 5.85 -9.98 19.51
N PRO A 178 4.97 -10.38 20.46
CA PRO A 178 3.78 -11.18 20.23
C PRO A 178 2.72 -10.43 19.41
N HIS A 179 2.00 -11.17 18.58
CA HIS A 179 0.76 -10.72 17.92
C HIS A 179 -0.39 -11.31 18.73
N LEU A 180 -1.18 -10.44 19.33
CA LEU A 180 -2.40 -10.77 20.06
C LEU A 180 -3.56 -10.15 19.28
N VAL A 181 -3.81 -10.72 18.11
CA VAL A 181 -4.67 -10.12 17.11
C VAL A 181 -6.13 -10.35 17.47
N GLU A 182 -6.93 -9.30 17.36
CA GLU A 182 -8.38 -9.36 17.56
C GLU A 182 -9.14 -8.51 16.55
N ASP A 183 -10.40 -8.88 16.29
CA ASP A 183 -11.38 -8.03 15.61
C ASP A 183 -12.47 -7.55 16.60
N ARG A 184 -13.41 -6.76 16.11
CA ARG A 184 -14.55 -6.26 16.90
C ARG A 184 -15.62 -7.31 17.24
N ASP A 185 -15.65 -8.43 16.51
CA ASP A 185 -16.68 -9.48 16.59
C ASP A 185 -16.22 -10.70 17.40
N GLY A 186 -15.01 -10.63 17.98
CA GLY A 186 -14.46 -11.64 18.89
C GLY A 186 -13.55 -12.68 18.23
N PHE A 187 -13.09 -12.43 17.00
CA PHE A 187 -11.95 -13.17 16.45
C PHE A 187 -10.72 -12.93 17.32
N HIS A 188 -9.96 -13.98 17.56
CA HIS A 188 -8.67 -13.89 18.23
C HIS A 188 -7.64 -14.80 17.57
N LEU A 189 -6.46 -14.26 17.31
CA LEU A 189 -5.29 -14.99 16.85
C LEU A 189 -4.09 -14.64 17.72
N ARG A 190 -3.45 -15.67 18.28
CA ARG A 190 -2.18 -15.51 18.99
C ARG A 190 -1.05 -16.13 18.18
N SER A 191 -0.09 -15.31 17.81
CA SER A 191 1.13 -15.74 17.11
C SER A 191 2.33 -14.99 17.68
N GLY A 192 3.52 -15.57 17.63
CA GLY A 192 4.71 -14.88 18.09
C GLY A 192 5.98 -15.71 18.01
N SER A 193 7.08 -14.98 17.94
CA SER A 193 8.45 -15.48 18.09
C SER A 193 9.15 -14.59 19.12
N MET A 194 10.20 -15.10 19.77
CA MET A 194 11.10 -14.24 20.54
C MET A 194 11.87 -13.33 19.56
N TYR A 195 11.66 -12.02 19.65
CA TYR A 195 12.40 -11.02 18.86
C TYR A 195 13.14 -10.07 19.81
N ASN A 196 14.48 -10.18 19.85
CA ASN A 196 15.34 -9.47 20.80
C ASN A 196 16.03 -8.21 20.20
N GLY A 197 15.43 -7.53 19.20
CA GLY A 197 16.11 -6.45 18.48
C GLY A 197 15.29 -5.18 18.19
N GLY A 198 15.81 -4.01 18.58
CA GLY A 198 15.87 -2.81 17.74
C GLY A 198 14.71 -1.78 17.69
N GLY A 199 13.50 -2.10 18.13
CA GLY A 199 12.38 -1.14 18.18
C GLY A 199 12.41 -0.21 19.40
N PRO A 200 11.73 0.97 19.36
CA PRO A 200 11.54 1.77 20.55
C PRO A 200 10.78 0.96 21.61
N ALA A 201 11.26 0.99 22.86
CA ALA A 201 10.49 0.53 23.99
C ALA A 201 9.35 1.54 24.22
N HIS A 202 8.11 1.08 24.11
CA HIS A 202 6.93 1.85 24.51
C HIS A 202 6.60 1.54 25.97
#